data_AF-A0AAV0V3J4-F1
#
_entry.id   AF-A0AAV0V3J4-F1
#
_cell.length_a   1.000
_cell.length_b   1.000
_cell.length_c   1.000
_cell.angle_alpha   90.00
_cell.angle_beta   90.00
_cell.angle_gamma   90.00
#
_symmetry.space_group_name_H-M   'P 1'
#
loop_
_entity.id
_entity.type
_entity.pdbx_description
1 polymer ?
#
loop_
_entity_poly.entity_id
_entity_poly.type
_entity_poly.pdbx_seq_one_letter_code
_entity_poly.pdbx_strand_id
1 'polypeptide(L)'
;MAGSEASFVSALLVTPSPTEEEIVSMHRFIENALDLLLKGNAKSYHYLIQQLTLIPAPIATRRKIFRALPRCISTMAREPRAYRTLLDVLFKFDLLASGDPQEVDDYTSFIVHLVSSNTVYVVPTLHMLVRNMRRPQVKELSPELRALAEDRAKQATRGQKNCC
;
A
#
# COMPACT_ATOMS: atom_id res chain seq x y z
N MET A 1 -20.18 -40.37 17.56
CA MET A 1 -18.74 -40.02 17.62
C MET A 1 -18.52 -38.87 16.67
N ALA A 2 -18.34 -37.67 17.23
CA ALA A 2 -18.13 -36.41 16.51
C ALA A 2 -16.63 -36.20 16.24
N GLY A 3 -16.30 -35.41 15.22
CA GLY A 3 -14.98 -34.81 15.04
C GLY A 3 -14.46 -34.88 13.62
N SER A 4 -15.02 -34.07 12.71
CA SER A 4 -14.45 -33.79 11.39
C SER A 4 -13.76 -32.43 11.47
N GLU A 5 -12.46 -32.42 11.72
CA GLU A 5 -11.64 -31.20 11.66
C GLU A 5 -11.36 -30.87 10.20
N ALA A 6 -12.11 -29.89 9.66
CA ALA A 6 -11.76 -29.24 8.41
C ALA A 6 -10.57 -28.30 8.68
N SER A 7 -9.37 -28.80 8.42
CA SER A 7 -8.14 -28.01 8.37
C SER A 7 -8.23 -27.05 7.17
N PHE A 8 -8.51 -25.78 7.44
CA PHE A 8 -8.41 -24.71 6.45
C PHE A 8 -6.94 -24.45 6.16
N VAL A 9 -6.37 -25.19 5.22
CA VAL A 9 -5.09 -24.84 4.60
C VAL A 9 -5.34 -23.65 3.68
N SER A 10 -5.23 -22.43 4.22
CA SER A 10 -5.11 -21.22 3.41
C SER A 10 -3.83 -21.34 2.59
N ALA A 11 -3.97 -21.75 1.33
CA ALA A 11 -2.93 -21.66 0.33
C ALA A 11 -2.63 -20.18 0.07
N LEU A 12 -1.71 -19.61 0.85
CA LEU A 12 -1.07 -18.34 0.54
C LEU A 12 -0.43 -18.48 -0.84
N LEU A 13 -1.00 -17.80 -1.84
CA LEU A 13 -0.39 -17.62 -3.15
C LEU A 13 0.93 -16.86 -2.96
N VAL A 14 2.02 -17.60 -2.80
CA VAL A 14 3.36 -17.03 -2.71
C VAL A 14 3.74 -16.52 -4.10
N THR A 15 3.64 -15.20 -4.31
CA THR A 15 4.23 -14.60 -5.50
C THR A 15 5.76 -14.68 -5.39
N PRO A 16 6.47 -15.11 -6.45
CA PRO A 16 7.92 -15.21 -6.40
C PRO A 16 8.53 -13.83 -6.13
N SER A 17 9.50 -13.77 -5.22
CA SER A 17 10.21 -12.53 -4.91
C SER A 17 10.91 -12.00 -6.18
N PRO A 18 10.86 -10.69 -6.46
CA PRO A 18 11.57 -10.11 -7.60
C PRO A 18 13.06 -10.43 -7.59
N THR A 19 13.64 -10.78 -8.75
CA THR A 19 15.09 -11.01 -8.85
C THR A 19 15.85 -9.69 -8.90
N GLU A 20 17.15 -9.70 -8.60
CA GLU A 20 17.96 -8.48 -8.60
C GLU A 20 18.02 -7.83 -10.00
N GLU A 21 18.08 -8.62 -11.06
CA GLU A 21 18.07 -8.13 -12.44
C GLU A 21 16.77 -7.39 -12.78
N GLU A 22 15.63 -7.91 -12.30
CA GLU A 22 14.33 -7.27 -12.47
C GLU A 22 14.27 -5.94 -11.71
N ILE A 23 14.84 -5.88 -10.50
CA ILE A 23 14.88 -4.66 -9.68
C ILE A 23 15.81 -3.63 -10.34
N VAL A 24 16.96 -4.04 -10.88
CA VAL A 24 17.89 -3.16 -11.61
C VAL A 24 17.25 -2.63 -12.89
N SER A 25 16.54 -3.48 -13.64
CA SER A 25 15.79 -3.07 -14.84
C SER A 25 14.69 -2.06 -14.49
N MET A 26 13.92 -2.34 -13.43
CA MET A 26 12.87 -1.44 -12.94
C MET A 26 13.46 -0.12 -12.43
N HIS A 27 14.60 -0.14 -11.74
CA HIS A 27 15.32 1.05 -11.31
C HIS A 27 15.68 1.95 -12.49
N ARG A 28 16.32 1.40 -13.53
CA ARG A 28 16.67 2.17 -14.74
C ARG A 28 15.43 2.74 -15.42
N PHE A 29 14.34 1.99 -15.45
CA PHE A 29 13.06 2.47 -15.99
C PHE A 29 12.53 3.67 -15.20
N ILE A 30 12.49 3.58 -13.86
CA ILE A 30 12.01 4.66 -12.99
C ILE A 30 12.90 5.89 -13.14
N GLU A 31 14.23 5.73 -13.05
CA GLU A 31 15.18 6.84 -13.18
C GLU A 31 15.01 7.59 -14.51
N ASN A 32 14.90 6.85 -15.63
CA ASN A 32 14.64 7.43 -16.94
C ASN A 32 13.27 8.11 -17.02
N ALA A 33 12.23 7.52 -16.40
CA ALA A 33 10.90 8.13 -16.37
C ALA A 33 10.89 9.47 -15.60
N LEU A 34 11.65 9.57 -14.51
CA LEU A 34 11.80 10.81 -13.73
C LEU A 34 12.59 11.86 -14.53
N ASP A 35 13.70 11.49 -15.15
CA ASP A 35 14.52 12.40 -15.96
C ASP A 35 13.76 12.91 -17.20
N LEU A 36 13.04 12.04 -17.91
CA LEU A 36 12.22 12.43 -19.05
C LEU A 36 11.08 13.38 -18.67
N LEU A 37 10.51 13.24 -17.47
CA LEU A 37 9.49 14.17 -16.99
C LEU A 37 10.05 15.60 -16.89
N LEU A 38 11.26 15.76 -16.34
CA LEU A 38 11.92 17.06 -16.26
C LEU A 38 12.24 17.66 -17.64
N LYS A 39 12.47 16.80 -18.63
CA LYS A 39 12.68 17.18 -20.03
C LYS A 39 11.37 17.45 -20.80
N GLY A 40 10.22 17.37 -20.13
CA GLY A 40 8.90 17.64 -20.72
C GLY A 40 8.22 16.44 -21.36
N ASN A 41 8.78 15.23 -21.25
CA ASN A 41 8.17 13.99 -21.74
C ASN A 41 7.62 13.15 -20.58
N ALA A 42 6.32 13.28 -20.33
CA ALA A 42 5.65 12.62 -19.21
C ALA A 42 5.17 11.17 -19.51
N LYS A 43 5.41 10.61 -20.70
CA LYS A 43 4.79 9.34 -21.12
C LYS A 43 5.16 8.17 -20.19
N SER A 44 6.46 7.97 -19.95
CA SER A 44 6.96 6.90 -19.07
C SER A 44 6.57 7.14 -17.61
N TYR A 45 6.56 8.41 -17.18
CA TYR A 45 6.13 8.79 -15.84
C TYR A 45 4.65 8.47 -15.61
N HIS A 46 3.75 8.83 -16.54
CA HIS A 46 2.34 8.47 -16.45
C HIS A 46 2.12 6.97 -16.47
N TYR A 47 2.89 6.22 -17.26
CA TYR A 47 2.85 4.76 -17.22
C TYR A 47 3.24 4.20 -15.85
N LEU A 48 4.30 4.74 -15.21
CA LEU A 48 4.68 4.36 -13.85
C LEU A 48 3.54 4.62 -12.85
N ILE A 49 2.93 5.81 -12.91
CA ILE A 49 1.76 6.15 -12.06
C ILE A 49 0.63 5.14 -12.29
N GLN A 50 0.31 4.83 -13.54
CA GLN A 50 -0.73 3.89 -13.89
C GLN A 50 -0.47 2.50 -13.29
N GLN A 51 0.77 1.99 -13.33
CA GLN A 51 1.11 0.70 -12.71
C GLN A 51 0.86 0.67 -11.20
N LEU A 52 0.97 1.81 -10.51
CA LEU A 52 0.69 1.93 -9.08
C LEU A 52 -0.80 2.12 -8.76
N THR A 53 -1.61 2.58 -9.71
CA THR A 53 -3.04 2.92 -9.48
C THR A 53 -4.04 1.99 -10.19
N LEU A 54 -3.59 1.01 -10.96
CA LEU A 54 -4.48 0.05 -11.66
C LEU A 54 -5.40 -0.69 -10.69
N ILE A 55 -6.60 -1.07 -11.11
CA ILE A 55 -7.53 -1.88 -10.31
C ILE A 55 -8.08 -3.01 -11.20
N PRO A 56 -7.79 -4.30 -10.91
CA PRO A 56 -6.89 -4.80 -9.87
C PRO A 56 -5.42 -4.52 -10.21
N ALA A 57 -4.63 -4.09 -9.23
CA ALA A 57 -3.23 -3.75 -9.49
C ALA A 57 -2.37 -5.04 -9.58
N PRO A 58 -1.41 -5.14 -10.52
CA PRO A 58 -0.49 -6.29 -10.58
C PRO A 58 0.51 -6.26 -9.41
N ILE A 59 0.33 -7.13 -8.43
CA ILE A 59 1.13 -7.16 -7.18
C ILE A 59 2.62 -7.30 -7.49
N ALA A 60 2.98 -8.23 -8.37
CA ALA A 60 4.38 -8.47 -8.77
C ALA A 60 5.05 -7.20 -9.34
N THR A 61 4.32 -6.39 -10.10
CA THR A 61 4.86 -5.13 -10.65
C THR A 61 5.04 -4.08 -9.56
N ARG A 62 4.07 -3.92 -8.65
CA ARG A 62 4.18 -2.96 -7.54
C ARG A 62 5.33 -3.30 -6.61
N ARG A 63 5.53 -4.58 -6.30
CA ARG A 63 6.68 -5.07 -5.53
C ARG A 63 8.02 -4.72 -6.18
N LYS A 64 8.16 -4.92 -7.49
CA LYS A 64 9.35 -4.49 -8.26
C LYS A 64 9.57 -2.99 -8.14
N ILE A 65 8.51 -2.19 -8.24
CA ILE A 65 8.58 -0.73 -8.10
C ILE A 65 9.02 -0.34 -6.69
N PHE A 66 8.41 -0.90 -5.64
CA PHE A 66 8.77 -0.60 -4.24
C PHE A 66 10.20 -0.97 -3.90
N ARG A 67 10.73 -2.07 -4.46
CA ARG A 67 12.15 -2.44 -4.28
C ARG A 67 13.12 -1.56 -5.07
N ALA A 68 12.69 -1.01 -6.20
CA ALA A 68 13.52 -0.15 -7.04
C ALA A 68 13.54 1.32 -6.59
N LEU A 69 12.42 1.82 -6.07
CA LEU A 69 12.25 3.22 -5.65
C LEU A 69 13.28 3.75 -4.65
N PRO A 70 13.78 2.97 -3.66
CA PRO A 70 14.81 3.44 -2.73
C PRO A 70 16.04 4.03 -3.42
N ARG A 71 16.43 3.47 -4.58
CA ARG A 71 17.58 3.94 -5.38
C ARG A 71 17.34 5.30 -6.04
N CYS A 72 16.07 5.70 -6.19
CA CYS A 72 15.66 6.96 -6.81
C CYS A 72 15.34 8.07 -5.80
N ILE A 73 15.47 7.84 -4.49
CA ILE A 73 15.04 8.79 -3.44
C ILE A 73 15.76 10.13 -3.60
N SER A 74 17.07 10.14 -3.82
CA SER A 74 17.86 11.37 -3.99
C SER A 74 17.36 12.21 -5.17
N THR A 75 17.02 11.57 -6.29
CA THR A 75 16.44 12.22 -7.47
C THR A 75 15.08 12.82 -7.15
N MET A 76 14.20 12.05 -6.47
CA MET A 76 12.88 12.53 -6.07
C MET A 76 12.95 13.69 -5.06
N ALA A 77 13.93 13.66 -4.16
CA ALA A 77 14.14 14.67 -3.13
C ALA A 77 14.69 16.00 -3.69
N ARG A 78 15.37 15.97 -4.84
CA ARG A 78 15.91 17.18 -5.48
C ARG A 78 14.80 18.09 -6.00
N GLU A 79 13.74 17.50 -6.56
CA GLU A 79 12.62 18.24 -7.16
C GLU A 79 11.26 17.66 -6.74
N PRO A 80 10.89 17.75 -5.45
CA PRO A 80 9.69 17.10 -4.93
C PRO A 80 8.40 17.63 -5.57
N ARG A 81 8.42 18.88 -6.07
CA ARG A 81 7.29 19.49 -6.78
C ARG A 81 7.04 18.85 -8.13
N ALA A 82 8.09 18.49 -8.87
CA ALA A 82 7.97 17.84 -10.18
C ALA A 82 7.37 16.43 -10.03
N TYR A 83 7.73 15.73 -8.97
CA TYR A 83 7.30 14.35 -8.72
C TYR A 83 6.11 14.21 -7.76
N ARG A 84 5.39 15.31 -7.52
CA ARG A 84 4.29 15.36 -6.55
C ARG A 84 3.25 14.27 -6.79
N THR A 85 2.86 14.03 -8.04
CA THR A 85 1.84 13.01 -8.38
C THR A 85 2.27 11.60 -7.95
N LEU A 86 3.55 11.25 -8.15
CA LEU A 86 4.11 9.97 -7.71
C LEU A 86 4.10 9.86 -6.19
N LEU A 87 4.56 10.90 -5.49
CA LEU A 87 4.54 10.94 -4.03
C LEU A 87 3.10 10.81 -3.48
N ASP A 88 2.15 11.53 -4.07
CA ASP A 88 0.73 11.48 -3.68
C ASP A 88 0.15 10.06 -3.85
N VAL A 89 0.52 9.35 -4.93
CA VAL A 89 0.10 7.96 -5.16
C VAL A 89 0.75 7.02 -4.16
N LEU A 90 2.05 7.17 -3.89
CA LEU A 90 2.77 6.35 -2.92
C LEU A 90 2.20 6.51 -1.51
N PHE A 91 1.91 7.74 -1.05
CA PHE A 91 1.28 7.98 0.25
C PHE A 91 -0.21 7.63 0.29
N LYS A 92 -0.82 7.33 -0.86
CA LYS A 92 -2.19 6.82 -0.94
C LYS A 92 -2.28 5.30 -0.94
N PHE A 93 -1.17 4.58 -0.91
CA PHE A 93 -1.15 3.12 -0.79
C PHE A 93 -1.92 2.63 0.46
N ASP A 94 -2.76 1.63 0.25
CA ASP A 94 -3.59 1.03 1.30
C ASP A 94 -2.95 -0.29 1.75
N LEU A 95 -2.39 -0.26 2.95
CA LEU A 95 -1.70 -1.39 3.59
C LEU A 95 -2.67 -2.53 3.92
N LEU A 96 -3.93 -2.22 4.20
CA LEU A 96 -4.94 -3.21 4.60
C LEU A 96 -5.61 -3.86 3.39
N ALA A 97 -5.75 -3.12 2.29
CA ALA A 97 -6.30 -3.64 1.05
C ALA A 97 -5.29 -4.53 0.28
N SER A 98 -4.00 -4.49 0.62
CA SER A 98 -3.02 -5.40 0.05
C SER A 98 -3.26 -6.82 0.59
N GLY A 99 -3.63 -7.74 -0.30
CA GLY A 99 -3.78 -9.15 0.01
C GLY A 99 -2.44 -9.92 0.08
N ASP A 100 -1.30 -9.25 -0.07
CA ASP A 100 0.04 -9.87 -0.08
C ASP A 100 0.95 -9.24 1.00
N PRO A 101 1.29 -9.99 2.07
CA PRO A 101 2.20 -9.51 3.11
C PRO A 101 3.56 -9.04 2.56
N GLN A 102 4.07 -9.69 1.51
CA GLN A 102 5.38 -9.35 0.98
C GLN A 102 5.38 -7.99 0.26
N GLU A 103 4.24 -7.59 -0.29
CA GLU A 103 4.08 -6.26 -0.85
C GLU A 103 4.13 -5.19 0.24
N VAL A 104 3.44 -5.45 1.35
CA VAL A 104 3.42 -4.56 2.51
C VAL A 104 4.83 -4.40 3.09
N ASP A 105 5.61 -5.48 3.16
CA ASP A 105 7.00 -5.45 3.61
C ASP A 105 7.89 -4.63 2.66
N ASP A 106 7.78 -4.86 1.34
CA ASP A 106 8.55 -4.12 0.33
C ASP A 106 8.23 -2.61 0.38
N TYR A 107 6.95 -2.27 0.54
CA TYR A 107 6.49 -0.89 0.69
C TYR A 107 6.99 -0.26 1.99
N THR A 108 6.88 -0.98 3.11
CA THR A 108 7.32 -0.48 4.42
C THR A 108 8.81 -0.20 4.43
N SER A 109 9.61 -1.10 3.85
CA SER A 109 11.05 -0.90 3.65
C SER A 109 11.33 0.38 2.86
N PHE A 110 10.61 0.59 1.74
CA PHE A 110 10.71 1.83 0.97
C PHE A 110 10.39 3.08 1.82
N ILE A 111 9.30 3.08 2.60
CA ILE A 111 8.92 4.22 3.43
C ILE A 111 9.98 4.53 4.50
N VAL A 112 10.55 3.50 5.14
CA VAL A 112 11.64 3.66 6.11
C VAL A 112 12.85 4.31 5.43
N HIS A 113 13.25 3.85 4.24
CA HIS A 113 14.34 4.46 3.48
C HIS A 113 14.05 5.90 3.08
N LEU A 114 12.82 6.19 2.63
CA LEU A 114 12.39 7.52 2.22
C LEU A 114 12.49 8.53 3.38
N VAL A 115 11.93 8.17 4.53
CA VAL A 115 11.89 9.05 5.71
C VAL A 115 13.27 9.20 6.35
N SER A 116 14.07 8.14 6.38
CA SER A 116 15.44 8.18 6.91
C SER A 116 16.36 9.05 6.04
N SER A 117 16.14 9.06 4.72
CA SER A 117 16.95 9.87 3.80
C SER A 117 16.52 11.33 3.74
N ASN A 118 15.23 11.61 3.97
CA ASN A 118 14.70 12.97 3.95
C ASN A 118 13.51 13.11 4.91
N THR A 119 13.72 13.84 6.00
CA THR A 119 12.75 14.00 7.09
C THR A 119 11.51 14.82 6.70
N VAL A 120 11.52 15.52 5.56
CA VAL A 120 10.33 16.22 5.03
C VAL A 120 9.17 15.24 4.80
N TYR A 121 9.47 13.96 4.55
CA TYR A 121 8.47 12.92 4.34
C TYR A 121 7.90 12.32 5.64
N VAL A 122 8.37 12.72 6.83
CA VAL A 122 7.84 12.23 8.12
C VAL A 122 6.36 12.56 8.26
N VAL A 123 5.97 13.83 8.05
CA VAL A 123 4.59 14.27 8.26
C VAL A 123 3.61 13.59 7.27
N PRO A 124 3.88 13.55 5.94
CA PRO A 124 3.08 12.76 5.01
C PRO A 124 2.97 11.28 5.38
N THR A 125 4.07 10.65 5.82
CA THR A 125 4.08 9.26 6.28
C THR A 125 3.17 9.06 7.49
N LEU A 126 3.23 9.93 8.49
CA LEU A 126 2.35 9.86 9.66
C LEU A 126 0.87 10.00 9.26
N HIS A 127 0.55 10.94 8.37
CA HIS A 127 -0.82 11.09 7.86
C HIS A 127 -1.32 9.83 7.15
N MET A 128 -0.49 9.24 6.31
CA MET A 128 -0.79 7.98 5.63
C MET A 128 -0.99 6.83 6.63
N LEU A 129 -0.14 6.70 7.65
CA LEU A 129 -0.27 5.66 8.68
C LEU A 129 -1.57 5.84 9.48
N VAL A 130 -1.87 7.07 9.91
CA VAL A 130 -3.15 7.38 10.58
C VAL A 130 -4.34 7.00 9.70
N ARG A 131 -4.28 7.27 8.40
CA ARG A 131 -5.33 6.88 7.45
C ARG A 131 -5.49 5.36 7.37
N ASN A 132 -4.40 4.60 7.29
CA ASN A 132 -4.42 3.13 7.24
C ASN A 132 -4.84 2.48 8.57
N MET A 133 -4.59 3.13 9.72
CA MET A 133 -4.99 2.63 11.04
C MET A 133 -6.42 3.03 11.43
N ARG A 134 -7.08 3.91 10.66
CA ARG A 134 -8.50 4.19 10.89
C ARG A 134 -9.28 2.91 10.64
N ARG A 135 -10.10 2.51 11.63
CA ARG A 135 -10.94 1.32 11.53
C ARG A 135 -11.71 1.33 10.21
N PRO A 136 -11.87 0.16 9.55
CA PRO A 136 -12.78 0.02 8.41
C PRO A 136 -14.10 0.65 8.80
N GLN A 137 -14.56 1.65 8.04
CA GLN A 137 -15.90 2.14 8.29
C GLN A 137 -16.86 0.97 8.06
N VAL A 138 -17.93 0.87 8.86
CA VAL A 138 -18.88 -0.25 8.81
C VAL A 138 -19.35 -0.56 7.37
N LYS A 139 -19.30 0.43 6.48
CA LYS A 139 -19.53 0.35 5.02
C LYS A 139 -18.53 -0.49 4.19
N GLU A 140 -17.47 -1.04 4.77
CA GLU A 140 -16.47 -1.88 4.08
C GLU A 140 -16.40 -3.31 4.64
N LEU A 141 -17.11 -3.59 5.73
CA LEU A 141 -17.23 -4.93 6.29
C LEU A 141 -18.06 -5.82 5.34
N SER A 142 -17.70 -7.11 5.26
CA SER A 142 -18.56 -8.12 4.61
C SER A 142 -19.95 -8.13 5.26
N PRO A 143 -21.01 -8.55 4.54
CA PRO A 143 -22.38 -8.53 5.09
C PRO A 143 -22.51 -9.22 6.45
N GLU A 144 -21.77 -10.32 6.66
CA GLU A 144 -21.75 -11.07 7.91
C GLU A 144 -21.08 -10.29 9.06
N LEU A 145 -19.96 -9.61 8.78
CA LEU A 145 -19.27 -8.80 9.77
C LEU A 145 -20.03 -7.51 10.11
N ARG A 146 -20.80 -6.96 9.16
CA ARG A 146 -21.74 -5.87 9.44
C ARG A 146 -22.84 -6.31 10.38
N ALA A 147 -23.45 -7.47 10.13
CA ALA A 147 -24.50 -8.01 11.00
C ALA A 147 -23.98 -8.20 12.43
N LEU A 148 -22.77 -8.74 12.60
CA LEU A 148 -22.12 -8.88 13.91
C LEU A 148 -21.81 -7.54 14.60
N ALA A 149 -21.38 -6.52 13.84
CA ALA A 149 -21.11 -5.19 14.38
C ALA A 149 -22.40 -4.49 14.83
N GLU A 150 -23.48 -4.62 14.06
CA GLU A 150 -24.80 -4.07 14.39
C GLU A 150 -25.44 -4.78 15.59
N ASP A 151 -25.29 -6.10 15.69
CA ASP A 151 -25.80 -6.87 16.84
C ASP A 151 -25.07 -6.51 18.14
N ARG A 152 -23.75 -6.30 18.09
CA ARG A 152 -23.00 -5.78 19.25
C ARG A 152 -23.43 -4.36 19.64
N ALA A 153 -23.71 -3.49 18.67
CA ALA A 153 -24.20 -2.15 18.95
C ALA A 153 -25.60 -2.18 19.60
N LYS A 154 -26.51 -3.05 19.13
CA LYS A 154 -27.85 -3.24 19.72
C LYS A 154 -27.80 -3.80 21.14
N GLN A 155 -26.88 -4.74 21.42
CA GLN A 155 -26.68 -5.28 22.77
C GLN A 155 -26.18 -4.23 23.77
N ALA A 156 -25.27 -3.34 23.35
CA ALA A 156 -24.80 -2.24 24.20
C ALA A 156 -25.93 -1.27 24.59
N THR A 157 -26.86 -0.96 23.68
CA THR A 157 -28.03 -0.12 23.99
C THR A 157 -29.11 -0.81 24.83
N ARG A 158 -29.15 -2.16 24.89
CA ARG A 158 -30.09 -2.89 25.75
C ARG A 158 -29.63 -2.95 27.20
N GLY A 159 -28.32 -3.02 27.46
CA GLY A 159 -27.78 -3.01 28.83
C GLY A 159 -28.05 -1.70 29.58
N GLN A 160 -28.23 -0.58 28.86
CA GLN A 160 -28.41 0.74 29.47
C GLN A 160 -29.88 1.07 29.84
N LYS A 161 -30.84 0.26 29.38
CA LYS A 161 -32.28 0.44 29.70
C LYS A 161 -32.75 -0.30 30.95
N ASN A 162 -31.88 -1.11 31.57
CA ASN A 162 -32.20 -1.89 32.77
C ASN A 162 -31.61 -1.28 34.07
N CYS A 163 -31.18 -0.02 34.03
CA CYS A 163 -30.58 0.68 35.19
C CYS A 163 -31.36 1.95 35.62
N CYS A 164 -32.61 2.12 35.16
CA CYS A 164 -33.52 3.16 35.65
C CYS A 164 -34.84 2.53 36.11
#